data_AF-A0A4Q2Y7T0-F1
#
_entry.id   AF-A0A4Q2Y7T0-F1
#
_cell.length_a   1.000
_cell.length_b   1.000
_cell.length_c   1.000
_cell.angle_alpha   90.00
_cell.angle_beta   90.00
_cell.angle_gamma   90.00
#
_symmetry.space_group_name_H-M   'P 1'
#
loop_
_entity.id
_entity.type
_entity.pdbx_description
1 polymer ?
#
loop_
_entity_poly.entity_id
_entity_poly.type
_entity_poly.pdbx_seq_one_letter_code
_entity_poly.pdbx_strand_id
1 'polypeptide(L)'
;MIIISTILQILHAVSCLALMAVALHWKLTNPDPERRGAHRRLFPFIIAASLMACAVLVLSVVEITAAYYSGSLYEVGESKAVAVKSLRLIFVAYTFLLLLPVTGLAPPIGKRPVLMSAIAVVGLLPSVFDWWMQSL
;
A
#
# COMPACT_ATOMS: atom_id res chain seq x y z
N MET A 1 3.96 -1.19 -19.72
CA MET A 1 3.67 -1.62 -18.33
C MET A 1 4.10 -0.60 -17.29
N ILE A 2 5.28 0.03 -17.43
CA ILE A 2 5.77 1.09 -16.52
C ILE A 2 4.70 2.17 -16.22
N ILE A 3 4.06 2.73 -17.25
CA ILE A 3 3.02 3.77 -17.09
C ILE A 3 1.83 3.29 -16.24
N ILE A 4 1.40 2.03 -16.40
CA ILE A 4 0.26 1.48 -15.66
C ILE A 4 0.63 1.28 -14.18
N SER A 5 1.85 0.78 -13.93
CA SER A 5 2.37 0.61 -12.57
C SER A 5 2.44 1.95 -11.83
N THR A 6 3.00 2.98 -12.46
CA THR A 6 3.07 4.34 -11.89
C THR A 6 1.68 4.91 -11.58
N ILE A 7 0.71 4.74 -12.48
CA ILE A 7 -0.67 5.20 -12.25
C ILE A 7 -1.29 4.50 -11.02
N LEU A 8 -1.13 3.18 -10.90
CA LEU A 8 -1.67 2.43 -9.75
C LEU A 8 -1.01 2.84 -8.44
N GLN A 9 0.30 3.11 -8.43
CA GLN A 9 1.01 3.63 -7.25
C GLN A 9 0.48 4.99 -6.82
N ILE A 10 0.26 5.90 -7.78
CA ILE A 10 -0.32 7.22 -7.51
C ILE A 10 -1.73 7.07 -6.93
N LEU A 11 -2.57 6.22 -7.54
CA LEU A 11 -3.93 5.98 -7.04
C LEU A 11 -3.94 5.36 -5.63
N HIS A 12 -3.01 4.46 -5.34
CA HIS A 12 -2.83 3.90 -4.01
C HIS A 12 -2.43 4.99 -3.00
N ALA A 13 -1.44 5.82 -3.34
CA ALA A 13 -1.00 6.92 -2.50
C ALA A 13 -2.13 7.93 -2.23
N VAL A 14 -2.89 8.32 -3.26
CA VAL A 14 -4.07 9.20 -3.12
C VAL A 14 -5.13 8.56 -2.22
N SER A 15 -5.37 7.26 -2.35
CA SER A 15 -6.34 6.54 -1.51
C SER A 15 -5.91 6.49 -0.04
N CYS A 16 -4.61 6.30 0.22
CA CYS A 16 -4.04 6.35 1.56
C CYS A 16 -4.14 7.77 2.16
N LEU A 17 -3.83 8.82 1.39
CA LEU A 17 -3.99 10.21 1.82
C LEU A 17 -5.45 10.55 2.11
N ALA A 18 -6.39 10.08 1.28
CA ALA A 18 -7.82 10.26 1.51
C ALA A 18 -8.28 9.55 2.81
N LEU A 19 -7.82 8.32 3.05
CA LEU A 19 -8.11 7.59 4.30
C LEU A 19 -7.55 8.34 5.52
N MET A 20 -6.31 8.83 5.44
CA MET A 20 -5.68 9.63 6.49
C MET A 20 -6.48 10.92 6.76
N ALA A 21 -6.83 11.66 5.71
CA ALA A 21 -7.57 12.91 5.81
C ALA A 21 -8.94 12.71 6.45
N VAL A 22 -9.69 11.67 6.05
CA VAL A 22 -11.00 11.36 6.63
C VAL A 22 -10.89 10.88 8.08
N ALA A 23 -9.85 10.10 8.41
CA ALA A 23 -9.59 9.66 9.78
C ALA A 23 -9.27 10.84 10.72
N LEU A 24 -8.41 11.76 10.27
CA LEU A 24 -8.07 12.98 11.02
C LEU A 24 -9.28 13.91 11.14
N HIS A 25 -10.00 14.14 10.03
CA HIS A 25 -11.23 14.94 10.04
C HIS A 25 -12.24 14.36 11.04
N TRP A 26 -12.47 13.04 11.04
CA TRP A 26 -13.36 12.41 12.00
C TRP A 26 -12.91 12.65 13.45
N LYS A 27 -11.62 12.53 13.75
CA LYS A 27 -11.06 12.75 15.10
C LYS A 27 -11.20 14.21 15.55
N LEU A 28 -11.03 15.16 14.64
CA LEU A 28 -11.17 16.60 14.92
C LEU A 28 -12.63 17.00 15.13
N THR A 29 -13.55 16.50 14.30
CA THR A 29 -14.98 16.84 14.40
C THR A 29 -15.69 16.09 15.54
N ASN A 30 -15.22 14.89 15.90
CA ASN A 30 -15.79 14.07 16.97
C ASN A 30 -14.69 13.64 17.95
N PRO A 31 -14.42 14.45 18.99
CA PRO A 31 -13.34 14.16 19.94
C PRO A 31 -13.62 12.90 20.79
N ASP A 32 -14.89 12.56 21.01
CA ASP A 32 -15.31 11.39 21.79
C ASP A 32 -14.92 10.06 21.12
N PRO A 33 -14.06 9.26 21.78
CA PRO A 33 -13.54 8.00 21.24
C PRO A 33 -14.58 6.87 21.16
N GLU A 34 -15.73 7.00 21.83
CA GLU A 34 -16.76 5.96 21.91
C GLU A 34 -17.86 6.07 20.85
N ARG A 35 -17.81 7.07 19.95
CA ARG A 35 -18.91 7.30 19.01
C ARG A 35 -19.02 6.19 17.97
N ARG A 36 -20.09 5.39 18.14
CA ARG A 36 -20.71 4.51 17.15
C ARG A 36 -20.70 5.19 15.77
N GLY A 37 -20.02 4.59 14.79
CA GLY A 37 -20.11 5.02 13.38
C GLY A 37 -18.81 5.48 12.72
N ALA A 38 -17.70 5.66 13.44
CA ALA A 38 -16.40 5.98 12.85
C ALA A 38 -16.00 4.98 11.75
N HIS A 39 -16.12 3.69 12.08
CA HIS A 39 -15.88 2.61 11.13
C HIS A 39 -16.75 2.73 9.89
N ARG A 40 -18.05 3.06 10.02
CA ARG A 40 -18.96 3.16 8.88
C ARG A 40 -18.58 4.29 7.91
N ARG A 41 -18.03 5.40 8.41
CA ARG A 41 -17.52 6.49 7.55
C ARG A 41 -16.15 6.16 6.94
N LEU A 42 -15.28 5.47 7.66
CA LEU A 42 -13.93 5.11 7.19
C LEU A 42 -13.94 3.92 6.22
N PHE A 43 -14.90 3.02 6.36
CA PHE A 43 -15.00 1.77 5.59
C PHE A 43 -14.84 1.90 4.07
N PRO A 44 -15.53 2.82 3.36
CA PRO A 44 -15.33 2.96 1.91
C PRO A 44 -13.90 3.36 1.53
N PHE A 45 -13.24 4.19 2.34
CA PHE A 45 -11.85 4.61 2.10
C PHE A 45 -10.86 3.49 2.41
N ILE A 46 -11.13 2.69 3.44
CA ILE A 46 -10.37 1.48 3.75
C ILE A 46 -10.45 0.49 2.59
N ILE A 47 -11.65 0.25 2.05
CA ILE A 47 -11.84 -0.61 0.87
C ILE A 47 -11.10 -0.05 -0.34
N ALA A 48 -11.22 1.25 -0.63
CA ALA A 48 -10.55 1.87 -1.77
C ALA A 48 -9.02 1.69 -1.69
N ALA A 49 -8.41 2.03 -0.53
CA ALA A 49 -6.97 1.84 -0.32
C ALA A 49 -6.57 0.35 -0.45
N SER A 50 -7.36 -0.55 0.12
CA SER A 50 -7.13 -2.00 0.05
C SER A 50 -7.20 -2.54 -1.39
N LEU A 51 -8.19 -2.11 -2.17
CA LEU A 51 -8.33 -2.53 -3.57
C LEU A 51 -7.17 -2.03 -4.43
N MET A 52 -6.73 -0.79 -4.21
CA MET A 52 -5.56 -0.25 -4.92
C MET A 52 -4.27 -0.98 -4.55
N ALA A 53 -4.08 -1.32 -3.27
CA ALA A 53 -2.97 -2.15 -2.83
C ALA A 53 -2.97 -3.52 -3.51
N CYS A 54 -4.13 -4.19 -3.57
CA CYS A 54 -4.27 -5.45 -4.28
C CYS A 54 -3.96 -5.32 -5.78
N ALA A 55 -4.41 -4.26 -6.44
CA ALA A 55 -4.14 -4.03 -7.85
C ALA A 55 -2.65 -3.85 -8.14
N VAL A 56 -1.95 -3.06 -7.30
CA VAL A 56 -0.49 -2.91 -7.38
C VAL A 56 0.21 -4.26 -7.21
N LEU A 57 -0.18 -5.06 -6.20
CA LEU A 57 0.43 -6.39 -5.98
C LEU A 57 0.22 -7.35 -7.14
N VAL A 58 -1.00 -7.42 -7.68
CA VAL A 58 -1.29 -8.28 -8.82
C VAL A 58 -0.40 -7.91 -10.00
N LEU A 59 -0.24 -6.60 -10.28
CA LEU A 59 0.64 -6.16 -11.35
C LEU A 59 2.11 -6.54 -11.08
N SER A 60 2.61 -6.34 -9.86
CA SER A 60 3.98 -6.73 -9.49
C SER A 60 4.21 -8.24 -9.64
N VAL A 61 3.23 -9.07 -9.27
CA VAL A 61 3.32 -10.53 -9.44
C VAL A 61 3.33 -10.91 -10.92
N VAL A 62 2.49 -10.28 -11.74
CA VAL A 62 2.48 -10.49 -13.20
C VAL A 62 3.81 -10.10 -13.82
N GLU A 63 4.40 -8.98 -13.42
CA GLU A 63 5.72 -8.51 -13.88
C GLU A 63 6.84 -9.50 -13.54
N ILE A 64 6.89 -9.96 -12.29
CA ILE A 64 7.88 -10.95 -11.84
C ILE A 64 7.70 -12.27 -12.58
N THR A 65 6.45 -12.71 -12.76
CA THR A 65 6.13 -13.97 -13.44
C THR A 65 6.50 -13.88 -14.92
N ALA A 66 6.15 -12.78 -15.60
CA ALA A 66 6.52 -12.55 -16.98
C ALA A 66 8.04 -12.54 -17.18
N ALA A 67 8.79 -11.88 -16.27
CA ALA A 67 10.26 -11.89 -16.28
C ALA A 67 10.85 -13.27 -16.05
N TYR A 68 10.21 -14.10 -15.21
CA TYR A 68 10.62 -15.48 -14.96
C TYR A 68 10.46 -16.35 -16.22
N TYR A 69 9.32 -16.25 -16.90
CA TYR A 69 9.01 -17.06 -18.08
C TYR A 69 9.65 -16.57 -19.38
N SER A 70 10.00 -15.28 -19.50
CA SER A 70 10.65 -14.73 -20.70
C SER A 70 12.12 -15.10 -20.84
N GLY A 71 12.72 -15.77 -19.83
CA GLY A 71 14.14 -16.11 -19.83
C GLY A 71 15.08 -14.89 -19.66
N SER A 72 14.55 -13.68 -19.48
CA SER A 72 15.34 -12.46 -19.27
C SER A 72 16.02 -12.39 -17.89
N LEU A 73 15.90 -13.45 -17.09
CA LEU A 73 16.62 -13.62 -15.83
C LEU A 73 18.15 -13.64 -16.00
N TYR A 74 18.68 -13.87 -17.21
CA TYR A 74 20.13 -13.76 -17.47
C TYR A 74 20.61 -12.30 -17.64
N GLU A 75 19.83 -11.40 -18.25
CA GLU A 75 20.19 -9.97 -18.34
C GLU A 75 19.91 -9.19 -17.05
N VAL A 76 18.99 -9.69 -16.21
CA VAL A 76 18.67 -9.10 -14.89
C VAL A 76 19.41 -9.82 -13.73
N GLY A 77 20.04 -10.97 -14.01
CA GLY A 77 20.61 -11.90 -13.04
C GLY A 77 22.00 -11.55 -12.53
N GLU A 78 22.89 -11.02 -13.38
CA GLU A 78 24.27 -10.72 -12.95
C GLU A 78 24.37 -9.53 -12.00
N SER A 79 23.41 -8.60 -12.03
CA SER A 79 23.35 -7.47 -11.08
C SER A 79 22.54 -7.78 -9.80
N LYS A 80 21.71 -8.84 -9.78
CA LYS A 80 20.77 -9.11 -8.66
C LYS A 80 21.00 -10.42 -7.91
N ALA A 81 21.85 -11.34 -8.39
CA ALA A 81 22.07 -12.65 -7.75
C ALA A 81 22.66 -12.59 -6.32
N VAL A 82 23.52 -11.60 -6.01
CA VAL A 82 24.02 -11.34 -4.64
C VAL A 82 22.98 -10.62 -3.78
N ALA A 83 22.03 -9.91 -4.42
CA ALA A 83 20.97 -9.18 -3.76
C ALA A 83 19.73 -10.04 -3.42
N VAL A 84 19.63 -11.29 -3.89
CA VAL A 84 18.41 -12.14 -3.79
C VAL A 84 17.95 -12.44 -2.36
N LYS A 85 18.86 -12.51 -1.37
CA LYS A 85 18.44 -12.71 0.04
C LYS A 85 17.92 -11.42 0.69
N SER A 86 18.60 -10.30 0.48
CA SER A 86 18.19 -9.00 1.03
C SER A 86 16.96 -8.41 0.32
N LEU A 87 16.84 -8.62 -1.01
CA LEU A 87 15.68 -8.21 -1.80
C LEU A 87 14.42 -8.99 -1.44
N ARG A 88 14.52 -10.26 -1.01
CA ARG A 88 13.36 -11.02 -0.54
C ARG A 88 12.73 -10.37 0.70
N LEU A 89 13.55 -9.95 1.67
CA LEU A 89 13.04 -9.25 2.85
C LEU A 89 12.42 -7.91 2.48
N ILE A 90 13.04 -7.15 1.56
CA ILE A 90 12.49 -5.89 1.07
C ILE A 90 11.15 -6.10 0.36
N PHE A 91 11.04 -7.12 -0.50
CA PHE A 91 9.80 -7.44 -1.22
C PHE A 91 8.67 -7.89 -0.28
N VAL A 92 9.00 -8.73 0.72
CA VAL A 92 8.05 -9.16 1.74
C VAL A 92 7.59 -7.97 2.58
N ALA A 93 8.52 -7.15 3.06
CA ALA A 93 8.19 -5.93 3.81
C ALA A 93 7.33 -4.97 2.98
N TYR A 94 7.66 -4.78 1.70
CA TYR A 94 6.89 -3.98 0.76
C TYR A 94 5.45 -4.47 0.64
N THR A 95 5.25 -5.79 0.48
CA THR A 95 3.92 -6.39 0.35
C THR A 95 3.09 -6.21 1.62
N PHE A 96 3.68 -6.42 2.80
CA PHE A 96 2.99 -6.19 4.07
C PHE A 96 2.64 -4.72 4.29
N LEU A 97 3.55 -3.80 3.98
CA LEU A 97 3.31 -2.37 4.07
C LEU A 97 2.21 -1.91 3.12
N LEU A 98 2.17 -2.46 1.90
CA LEU A 98 1.13 -2.11 0.95
C LEU A 98 -0.25 -2.62 1.39
N LEU A 99 -0.31 -3.81 1.98
CA LEU A 99 -1.56 -4.40 2.48
C LEU A 99 -1.98 -3.91 3.88
N LEU A 100 -1.22 -3.01 4.51
CA LEU A 100 -1.56 -2.48 5.83
C LEU A 100 -3.00 -1.95 5.94
N PRO A 101 -3.54 -1.20 4.94
CA PRO A 101 -4.92 -0.71 4.98
C PRO A 101 -5.98 -1.83 5.12
N VAL A 102 -5.69 -3.05 4.65
CA VAL A 102 -6.59 -4.20 4.75
C VAL A 102 -6.90 -4.54 6.21
N THR A 103 -5.96 -4.32 7.12
CA THR A 103 -6.17 -4.52 8.56
C THR A 103 -7.29 -3.64 9.12
N GLY A 104 -7.58 -2.50 8.47
CA GLY A 104 -8.68 -1.62 8.84
C GLY A 104 -10.06 -2.20 8.61
N LEU A 105 -10.20 -3.26 7.81
CA LEU A 105 -11.47 -3.98 7.63
C LEU A 105 -11.91 -4.69 8.91
N ALA A 106 -10.97 -4.98 9.82
CA ALA A 106 -11.29 -5.53 11.12
C ALA A 106 -11.91 -4.44 12.02
N PRO A 107 -13.15 -4.63 12.52
CA PRO A 107 -13.83 -3.63 13.35
C PRO A 107 -13.02 -3.10 14.56
N PRO A 108 -12.21 -3.92 15.28
CA PRO A 108 -11.38 -3.41 16.39
C PRO A 108 -10.35 -2.36 15.96
N ILE A 109 -9.86 -2.44 14.73
CA ILE A 109 -8.81 -1.58 14.19
C ILE A 109 -9.44 -0.39 13.46
N GLY A 110 -10.39 -0.63 12.55
CA GLY A 110 -11.05 0.42 11.75
C GLY A 110 -11.94 1.39 12.55
N LYS A 111 -12.28 1.08 13.80
CA LYS A 111 -12.97 2.02 14.72
C LYS A 111 -12.05 3.07 15.31
N ARG A 112 -10.73 2.88 15.25
CA ARG A 112 -9.73 3.76 15.89
C ARG A 112 -9.18 4.74 14.84
N PRO A 113 -9.68 5.98 14.75
CA PRO A 113 -9.28 6.92 13.70
C PRO A 113 -7.77 7.23 13.73
N VAL A 114 -7.19 7.38 14.93
CA VAL A 114 -5.73 7.65 15.09
C VAL A 114 -4.89 6.48 14.59
N LEU A 115 -5.33 5.25 14.86
CA LEU A 115 -4.65 4.05 14.37
C LEU A 115 -4.78 3.94 12.84
N MET A 116 -5.97 4.23 12.29
CA MET A 116 -6.18 4.26 10.84
C MET A 116 -5.34 5.32 10.14
N SER A 117 -5.18 6.52 10.72
CA SER A 117 -4.29 7.53 10.13
C SER A 117 -2.83 7.06 10.15
N ALA A 118 -2.37 6.43 11.24
CA ALA A 118 -1.01 5.87 11.30
C ALA A 118 -0.82 4.76 10.26
N ILE A 119 -1.79 3.86 10.13
CA ILE A 119 -1.80 2.78 9.13
C ILE A 119 -1.76 3.34 7.71
N ALA A 120 -2.53 4.39 7.42
CA ALA A 120 -2.55 5.04 6.12
C ALA A 120 -1.21 5.71 5.77
N VAL A 121 -0.55 6.35 6.74
CA VAL A 121 0.79 6.95 6.55
C VAL A 121 1.84 5.88 6.28
N VAL A 122 1.85 4.81 7.08
CA VAL A 122 2.79 3.71 6.90
C VAL A 122 2.52 2.97 5.57
N GLY A 123 1.25 2.81 5.20
CA GLY A 123 0.84 2.24 3.92
C GLY A 123 1.17 3.11 2.71
N LEU A 124 1.47 4.40 2.88
CA LEU A 124 1.92 5.28 1.80
C LEU A 124 3.40 5.03 1.43
N LEU A 125 4.21 4.54 2.37
CA LEU A 125 5.65 4.37 2.20
C LEU A 125 6.06 3.56 0.96
N PRO A 126 5.40 2.43 0.61
CA PRO A 126 5.73 1.65 -0.59
C PRO A 126 5.61 2.47 -1.88
N SER A 127 4.58 3.33 -1.99
CA SER A 127 4.35 4.13 -3.18
C SER A 127 5.34 5.30 -3.29
N VAL A 128 5.74 5.89 -2.17
CA VAL A 128 6.78 6.93 -2.13
C VAL A 128 8.16 6.35 -2.43
N PHE A 129 8.47 5.19 -1.86
CA PHE A 129 9.74 4.50 -2.07
C PHE A 129 9.92 4.11 -3.54
N ASP A 130 8.89 3.55 -4.18
CA ASP A 130 8.93 3.18 -5.59
C ASP A 130 9.11 4.41 -6.51
N TRP A 131 8.42 5.51 -6.20
CA TRP A 131 8.58 6.76 -6.93
C TRP A 131 10.00 7.35 -6.80
N TRP A 132 10.58 7.34 -5.60
CA TRP A 132 11.95 7.80 -5.37
C TRP A 132 12.96 6.95 -6.14
N MET A 133 12.80 5.62 -6.13
CA MET A 133 13.67 4.71 -6.87
C MET A 133 13.60 4.89 -8.40
N GLN A 134 12.47 5.36 -8.95
CA GLN A 134 12.32 5.68 -10.38
C GLN A 134 12.95 7.02 -10.77
N SER A 135 13.28 7.88 -9.81
CA SER A 135 13.86 9.22 -10.04
C SER A 135 15.39 9.28 -9.99
N LEU A 136 16.03 8.18 -9.56
CA LEU A 136 17.48 7.98 -9.51
C LEU A 136 17.97 7.30 -10.79
#